data_AF-A0A1G5H0Q4-F1
#
_entry.id   AF-A0A1G5H0Q4-F1
#
_cell.length_a   1.000
_cell.length_b   1.000
_cell.length_c   1.000
_cell.angle_alpha   90.00
_cell.angle_beta   90.00
_cell.angle_gamma   90.00
#
_symmetry.space_group_name_H-M   'P 1'
#
loop_
_entity.id
_entity.type
_entity.pdbx_description
1 polymer ?
#
loop_
_entity_poly.entity_id
_entity_poly.type
_entity_poly.pdbx_seq_one_letter_code
_entity_poly.pdbx_strand_id
1 'polypeptide(L)'
;MKSNQTNLSKFFPMIKTKEQILEEINANDTLRAIFNNWPEKHQNEFLSICTGSKGVKMLYDCYFKEILNPEYAPERLSSLLSTILGRKVTVKYQLTNDNTRIGDESSLVITDIVVELEDGTLANIEVQKLGYAFTGERASCYSADLLLRQYKRIRDLRKKEFSYKDIAPVYTIVFLENSPSAFKEYKDVFVHKFSTVSDTGLKMNMLQNFIFIPVDIFLENLHNNGIRSDMDAWLTFLGCDEPKYISKLLETHPDFKSMYHDLYGICRNTERMMTMFFSEELKILDDNTVKYMIDQLEEEVKEQKAKLSEKDATIANKDSEIAQLRAELEKYKNRNT
;
A
#
# COMPACT_ATOMS: atom_id res chain seq x y z
N MET A 1 10.38 27.96 27.48
CA MET A 1 10.61 26.60 26.97
C MET A 1 10.78 26.69 25.46
N LYS A 2 11.99 26.43 24.94
CA LYS A 2 12.26 26.42 23.49
C LYS A 2 11.66 25.14 22.93
N SER A 3 10.64 25.23 22.07
CA SER A 3 10.17 24.07 21.31
C SER A 3 11.30 23.66 20.36
N ASN A 4 11.67 22.37 20.41
CA ASN A 4 12.68 21.81 19.54
C ASN A 4 12.31 22.06 18.07
N GLN A 5 13.19 22.75 17.35
CA GLN A 5 13.10 22.95 15.91
C GLN A 5 13.37 21.64 15.15
N THR A 6 12.35 20.81 14.98
CA THR A 6 12.27 19.77 13.94
C THR A 6 11.24 20.19 12.92
N ASN A 7 11.59 21.18 12.09
CA ASN A 7 10.68 21.73 11.10
C ASN A 7 11.32 21.57 9.73
N LEU A 8 10.63 20.95 8.77
CA LEU A 8 11.15 20.67 7.43
C LEU A 8 11.50 21.96 6.66
N SER A 9 11.03 23.10 7.15
CA SER A 9 11.44 24.45 6.72
C SER A 9 12.95 24.72 6.82
N LYS A 10 13.70 23.96 7.63
CA LYS A 10 15.18 24.02 7.64
C LYS A 10 15.80 23.50 6.34
N PHE A 11 15.20 22.47 5.75
CA PHE A 11 15.67 21.85 4.52
C PHE A 11 15.08 22.52 3.27
N PHE A 12 13.90 23.13 3.42
CA PHE A 12 13.16 23.75 2.32
C PHE A 12 12.72 25.18 2.70
N PRO A 13 13.52 26.21 2.35
CA PRO A 13 13.23 27.60 2.69
C PRO A 13 12.00 28.17 1.96
N MET A 14 11.47 27.44 0.98
CA MET A 14 10.28 27.80 0.21
C MET A 14 8.95 27.50 0.90
N ILE A 15 8.99 26.86 2.08
CA ILE A 15 7.81 26.56 2.90
C ILE A 15 7.27 27.86 3.50
N LYS A 16 5.98 28.14 3.26
CA LYS A 16 5.29 29.34 3.76
C LYS A 16 4.88 29.18 5.23
N THR A 17 4.71 30.31 5.92
CA THR A 17 4.12 30.28 7.26
C THR A 17 2.61 30.06 7.20
N LYS A 18 2.03 29.63 8.33
CA LYS A 18 0.59 29.41 8.45
C LYS A 18 -0.20 30.68 8.09
N GLU A 19 0.29 31.83 8.51
CA GLU A 19 -0.31 33.14 8.29
C GLU A 19 -0.36 33.48 6.80
N GLN A 20 0.75 33.29 6.08
CA GLN A 20 0.83 33.54 4.64
C GLN A 20 -0.14 32.66 3.83
N ILE A 21 -0.26 31.38 4.20
CA ILE A 21 -1.20 30.45 3.55
C ILE A 21 -2.64 30.89 3.81
N LEU A 22 -2.97 31.26 5.05
CA LEU A 22 -4.30 31.74 5.40
C LEU A 22 -4.64 33.07 4.72
N GLU A 23 -3.67 33.99 4.55
CA GLU A 23 -3.87 35.21 3.79
C GLU A 23 -4.21 34.93 2.33
N GLU A 24 -3.50 33.99 1.68
CA GLU A 24 -3.77 33.59 0.30
C GLU A 24 -5.15 32.93 0.14
N ILE A 25 -5.52 32.05 1.07
CA ILE A 25 -6.84 31.41 1.08
C ILE A 25 -7.94 32.46 1.27
N ASN A 26 -7.74 33.39 2.21
CA ASN A 26 -8.74 34.43 2.50
C ASN A 26 -8.85 35.50 1.41
N ALA A 27 -7.81 35.68 0.60
CA ALA A 27 -7.82 36.59 -0.54
C ALA A 27 -8.66 36.06 -1.72
N ASN A 28 -8.99 34.76 -1.75
CA ASN A 28 -9.83 34.14 -2.78
C ASN A 28 -11.10 33.56 -2.17
N ASP A 29 -12.25 34.14 -2.51
CA ASP A 29 -13.56 33.73 -1.98
C ASP A 29 -13.87 32.24 -2.20
N THR A 30 -13.43 31.66 -3.31
CA THR A 30 -13.65 30.25 -3.64
C THR A 30 -12.81 29.35 -2.74
N LEU A 31 -11.52 29.65 -2.58
CA LEU A 31 -10.63 28.88 -1.70
C LEU A 31 -11.08 28.99 -0.25
N ARG A 32 -11.44 30.19 0.21
CA ARG A 32 -11.96 30.42 1.55
C ARG A 32 -13.21 29.61 1.82
N ALA A 33 -14.17 29.60 0.89
CA ALA A 33 -15.38 28.80 1.03
C ALA A 33 -15.07 27.30 1.14
N ILE A 34 -14.18 26.79 0.28
CA ILE A 34 -13.74 25.39 0.30
C ILE A 34 -13.08 25.05 1.65
N PHE A 35 -12.09 25.83 2.06
CA PHE A 35 -11.34 25.60 3.30
C PHE A 35 -12.24 25.59 4.52
N ASN A 36 -13.15 26.56 4.64
CA ASN A 36 -14.08 26.66 5.75
C ASN A 36 -15.11 25.52 5.79
N ASN A 37 -15.39 24.90 4.64
CA ASN A 37 -16.29 23.75 4.55
C ASN A 37 -15.63 22.45 5.02
N TRP A 38 -14.30 22.41 5.14
CA TRP A 38 -13.59 21.24 5.64
C TRP A 38 -13.72 21.12 7.16
N PRO A 39 -13.80 19.89 7.70
CA PRO A 39 -13.65 19.67 9.14
C PRO A 39 -12.34 20.26 9.67
N GLU A 40 -12.35 20.77 10.91
CA GLU A 40 -11.18 21.39 11.55
C GLU A 40 -9.93 20.47 11.53
N LYS A 41 -10.13 19.16 11.63
CA LYS A 41 -9.06 18.16 11.52
C LYS A 41 -8.32 18.27 10.17
N HIS A 42 -9.05 18.34 9.06
CA HIS A 42 -8.49 18.45 7.71
C HIS A 42 -7.88 19.81 7.43
N GLN A 43 -8.50 20.88 7.94
CA GLN A 43 -7.92 22.22 7.88
C GLN A 43 -6.54 22.25 8.57
N ASN A 44 -6.45 21.68 9.77
CA ASN A 44 -5.20 21.61 10.53
C ASN A 44 -4.17 20.69 9.85
N GLU A 45 -4.59 19.56 9.27
CA GLU A 45 -3.72 18.65 8.54
C GLU A 45 -3.12 19.30 7.28
N PHE A 46 -3.96 19.93 6.46
CA PHE A 46 -3.54 20.71 5.29
C PHE A 46 -2.52 21.78 5.67
N LEU A 47 -2.82 22.58 6.70
CA LEU A 47 -1.90 23.62 7.17
C LEU A 47 -0.60 23.02 7.72
N SER A 48 -0.66 21.88 8.41
CA SER A 48 0.52 21.23 8.97
C SER A 48 1.46 20.72 7.88
N ILE A 49 0.89 20.15 6.81
CA ILE A 49 1.61 19.72 5.60
C ILE A 49 2.25 20.92 4.91
N CYS A 50 1.47 21.95 4.59
CA CYS A 50 1.95 23.11 3.84
C CYS A 50 2.99 23.95 4.61
N THR A 51 2.99 23.89 5.94
CA THR A 51 3.98 24.55 6.81
C THR A 51 5.17 23.66 7.15
N GLY A 52 5.20 22.41 6.67
CA GLY A 52 6.29 21.46 6.93
C GLY A 52 6.40 20.98 8.37
N SER A 53 5.37 21.23 9.19
CA SER A 53 5.27 20.71 10.55
C SER A 53 4.83 19.24 10.58
N LYS A 54 4.25 18.77 9.48
CA LYS A 54 3.99 17.36 9.17
C LYS A 54 4.47 17.08 7.73
N GLY A 55 4.99 15.88 7.50
CA GLY A 55 5.27 15.37 6.15
C GLY A 55 3.99 14.97 5.42
N VAL A 56 4.13 14.73 4.11
CA VAL A 56 3.05 14.18 3.30
C VAL A 56 3.17 12.67 3.26
N LYS A 57 2.07 11.95 3.47
CA LYS A 57 1.98 10.52 3.19
C LYS A 57 1.92 10.31 1.67
N MET A 58 3.02 9.85 1.07
CA MET A 58 3.08 9.65 -0.39
C MET A 58 2.24 8.48 -0.87
N LEU A 59 1.78 7.60 0.00
CA LEU A 59 0.86 6.51 -0.35
C LEU A 59 -0.49 7.01 -0.91
N TYR A 60 -0.83 8.28 -0.73
CA TYR A 60 -2.04 8.86 -1.33
C TYR A 60 -1.86 9.18 -2.82
N ASP A 61 -2.91 8.96 -3.61
CA ASP A 61 -2.87 8.90 -5.07
C ASP A 61 -2.35 10.16 -5.74
N CYS A 62 -2.85 11.31 -5.34
CA CYS A 62 -2.46 12.62 -5.83
C CYS A 62 -0.98 12.89 -5.61
N TYR A 63 -0.44 12.53 -4.45
CA TYR A 63 0.98 12.72 -4.15
C TYR A 63 1.84 11.67 -4.84
N PHE A 64 1.41 10.41 -4.83
CA PHE A 64 2.12 9.31 -5.48
C PHE A 64 2.23 9.56 -6.98
N LYS A 65 1.12 9.82 -7.67
CA LYS A 65 1.06 10.02 -9.12
C LYS A 65 1.73 11.30 -9.55
N GLU A 66 1.72 12.35 -8.74
CA GLU A 66 2.38 13.60 -9.10
C GLU A 66 3.91 13.48 -8.98
N ILE A 67 4.42 12.85 -7.93
CA ILE A 67 5.86 12.76 -7.68
C ILE A 67 6.52 11.61 -8.44
N LEU A 68 5.84 10.47 -8.54
CA LEU A 68 6.31 9.25 -9.20
C LEU A 68 5.67 9.05 -10.58
N ASN A 69 5.21 10.13 -11.22
CA ASN A 69 4.63 10.06 -12.55
C ASN A 69 5.66 9.50 -13.55
N PRO A 70 5.38 8.37 -14.21
CA PRO A 70 6.28 7.81 -15.23
C PRO A 70 6.40 8.70 -16.48
N GLU A 71 5.48 9.62 -16.75
CA GLU A 71 5.56 10.54 -17.89
C GLU A 71 6.55 11.69 -17.65
N TYR A 72 6.59 12.22 -16.42
CA TYR A 72 7.46 13.36 -16.07
C TYR A 72 8.81 12.92 -15.50
N ALA A 73 8.84 11.82 -14.75
CA ALA A 73 10.02 11.36 -14.02
C ALA A 73 10.11 9.82 -13.95
N PRO A 74 10.26 9.13 -15.10
CA PRO A 74 10.32 7.66 -15.16
C PRO A 74 11.48 7.07 -14.33
N GLU A 75 12.56 7.81 -14.15
CA GLU A 75 13.73 7.41 -13.34
C GLU A 75 13.37 7.13 -11.88
N ARG A 76 12.43 7.88 -11.30
CA ARG A 76 12.03 7.73 -9.89
C ARG A 76 11.31 6.39 -9.69
N LEU A 77 10.36 6.10 -10.56
CA LEU A 77 9.61 4.85 -10.52
C LEU A 77 10.50 3.65 -10.89
N SER A 78 11.44 3.84 -11.82
CA SER A 78 12.45 2.85 -12.17
C SER A 78 13.35 2.49 -10.99
N SER A 79 13.76 3.48 -10.18
CA SER A 79 14.56 3.28 -8.97
C SER A 79 13.78 2.51 -7.89
N LEU A 80 12.52 2.90 -7.65
CA LEU A 80 11.63 2.19 -6.72
C LEU A 80 11.45 0.71 -7.15
N LEU A 81 11.06 0.48 -8.42
CA LEU A 81 10.87 -0.87 -8.94
C LEU A 81 12.16 -1.69 -8.94
N SER A 82 13.30 -1.06 -9.21
CA SER A 82 14.60 -1.74 -9.17
C SER A 82 14.90 -2.25 -7.75
N THR A 83 14.58 -1.45 -6.74
CA THR A 83 14.76 -1.79 -5.34
C THR A 83 13.83 -2.94 -4.93
N ILE A 84 12.55 -2.88 -5.30
CA ILE A 84 11.55 -3.90 -4.96
C ILE A 84 11.87 -5.24 -5.64
N LEU A 85 12.19 -5.20 -6.92
CA LEU A 85 12.48 -6.41 -7.71
C LEU A 85 13.86 -7.00 -7.40
N GLY A 86 14.80 -6.18 -6.90
CA GLY A 86 16.18 -6.58 -6.63
C GLY A 86 17.02 -6.73 -7.91
N ARG A 87 16.59 -6.09 -9.01
CA ARG A 87 17.28 -6.05 -10.30
C ARG A 87 17.09 -4.67 -10.92
N LYS A 88 18.08 -4.17 -11.66
CA LYS A 88 17.94 -2.89 -12.37
C LYS A 88 16.86 -2.99 -13.45
N VAL A 89 15.86 -2.12 -13.39
CA VAL A 89 14.79 -2.00 -14.39
C VAL A 89 14.60 -0.55 -14.79
N THR A 90 14.10 -0.35 -16.01
CA THR A 90 13.78 0.97 -16.57
C THR A 90 12.32 0.96 -17.02
N VAL A 91 11.54 1.95 -16.59
CA VAL A 91 10.15 2.16 -17.02
C VAL A 91 10.14 2.78 -18.41
N LYS A 92 9.42 2.15 -19.34
CA LYS A 92 9.30 2.59 -20.74
C LYS A 92 8.14 3.57 -20.92
N TYR A 93 6.95 3.22 -20.45
CA TYR A 93 5.78 4.10 -20.41
C TYR A 93 4.70 3.53 -19.48
N GLN A 94 3.76 4.39 -19.08
CA GLN A 94 2.54 3.98 -18.38
C GLN A 94 1.51 3.42 -19.35
N LEU A 95 0.83 2.36 -18.94
CA LEU A 95 -0.35 1.86 -19.64
C LEU A 95 -1.59 2.53 -19.08
N THR A 96 -2.49 2.96 -19.97
CA THR A 96 -3.80 3.48 -19.57
C THR A 96 -4.62 2.37 -18.91
N ASN A 97 -5.17 2.68 -17.74
CA ASN A 97 -6.15 1.83 -17.10
C ASN A 97 -7.48 2.00 -17.83
N ASP A 98 -7.89 0.99 -18.60
CA ASP A 98 -9.28 0.91 -19.05
C ASP A 98 -10.17 0.76 -17.81
N ASN A 99 -10.96 1.81 -17.55
CA ASN A 99 -11.80 2.01 -16.36
C ASN A 99 -12.93 0.98 -16.17
N THR A 100 -12.98 -0.10 -16.94
CA THR A 100 -13.83 -1.26 -16.63
C THR A 100 -13.20 -2.08 -15.50
N ARG A 101 -13.03 -1.46 -14.33
CA ARG A 101 -12.77 -2.18 -13.08
C ARG A 101 -14.02 -2.98 -12.73
N ILE A 102 -13.82 -4.22 -12.33
CA ILE A 102 -14.90 -5.14 -11.95
C ILE A 102 -15.45 -4.66 -10.59
N GLY A 103 -16.55 -3.89 -10.58
CA GLY A 103 -17.37 -3.60 -9.39
C GLY A 103 -17.31 -2.16 -8.82
N ASP A 104 -18.34 -1.81 -8.04
CA ASP A 104 -18.54 -0.52 -7.33
C ASP A 104 -17.61 -0.30 -6.11
N GLU A 105 -16.67 -1.21 -5.84
CA GLU A 105 -15.79 -1.24 -4.65
C GLU A 105 -14.59 -0.27 -4.75
N SER A 106 -14.80 0.86 -5.39
CA SER A 106 -13.78 1.85 -5.79
C SER A 106 -13.15 2.65 -4.63
N SER A 107 -13.62 2.50 -3.38
CA SER A 107 -13.24 3.41 -2.29
C SER A 107 -11.94 3.06 -1.55
N LEU A 108 -11.41 1.83 -1.70
CA LEU A 108 -10.33 1.32 -0.84
C LEU A 108 -8.96 1.15 -1.53
N VAL A 109 -8.91 1.14 -2.86
CA VAL A 109 -7.65 1.25 -3.61
C VAL A 109 -7.37 2.71 -3.84
N ILE A 110 -6.27 3.16 -3.27
CA ILE A 110 -5.84 4.55 -3.31
C ILE A 110 -5.19 4.81 -4.67
N THR A 111 -4.17 4.02 -4.99
CA THR A 111 -3.36 4.20 -6.20
C THR A 111 -3.27 2.93 -7.02
N ASP A 112 -3.23 3.10 -8.33
CA ASP A 112 -3.07 2.02 -9.30
C ASP A 112 -2.34 2.56 -10.54
N ILE A 113 -1.10 2.11 -10.74
CA ILE A 113 -0.24 2.50 -11.85
C ILE A 113 0.27 1.23 -12.53
N VAL A 114 -0.17 1.02 -13.77
CA VAL A 114 0.35 -0.04 -14.63
C VAL A 114 1.44 0.53 -15.53
N VAL A 115 2.63 -0.06 -15.50
CA VAL A 115 3.77 0.35 -16.33
C VAL A 115 4.36 -0.83 -17.10
N GLU A 116 4.91 -0.53 -18.26
CA GLU A 116 5.73 -1.46 -19.03
C GLU A 116 7.21 -1.13 -18.87
N LEU A 117 8.01 -2.15 -18.58
CA LEU A 117 9.47 -2.04 -18.49
C LEU A 117 10.13 -2.26 -19.85
N GLU A 118 11.38 -1.83 -20.00
CA GLU A 118 12.15 -2.02 -21.24
C GLU A 118 12.32 -3.49 -21.65
N ASP A 119 12.32 -4.42 -20.68
CA ASP A 119 12.39 -5.87 -20.93
C ASP A 119 11.02 -6.49 -21.31
N GLY A 120 9.97 -5.66 -21.44
CA GLY A 120 8.61 -6.06 -21.76
C GLY A 120 7.78 -6.51 -20.56
N THR A 121 8.39 -6.63 -19.37
CA THR A 121 7.69 -6.96 -18.12
C THR A 121 6.64 -5.90 -17.83
N LEU A 122 5.45 -6.34 -17.40
CA LEU A 122 4.44 -5.42 -16.87
C LEU A 122 4.48 -5.41 -15.34
N ALA A 123 4.43 -4.23 -14.75
CA ALA A 123 4.31 -4.07 -13.31
C ALA A 123 3.05 -3.26 -13.01
N ASN A 124 2.17 -3.81 -12.17
CA ASN A 124 1.10 -3.06 -11.55
C ASN A 124 1.52 -2.66 -10.14
N ILE A 125 1.34 -1.38 -9.82
CA ILE A 125 1.67 -0.81 -8.53
C ILE A 125 0.37 -0.32 -7.92
N GLU A 126 -0.07 -1.02 -6.88
CA GLU A 126 -1.29 -0.73 -6.16
C GLU A 126 -0.98 -0.26 -4.74
N VAL A 127 -1.73 0.73 -4.25
CA VAL A 127 -1.74 1.11 -2.83
C VAL A 127 -3.13 0.86 -2.27
N GLN A 128 -3.21 0.09 -1.19
CA GLN A 128 -4.47 -0.30 -0.55
C GLN A 128 -4.52 0.23 0.88
N LYS A 129 -5.60 0.95 1.23
CA LYS A 129 -5.81 1.54 2.57
C LYS A 129 -6.06 0.46 3.63
N LEU A 130 -6.85 -0.54 3.25
CA LEU A 130 -7.14 -1.74 4.03
C LEU A 130 -6.82 -2.95 3.17
N GLY A 131 -5.94 -3.82 3.64
CA GLY A 131 -5.86 -5.16 3.07
C GLY A 131 -7.17 -5.89 3.33
N TYR A 132 -7.93 -6.20 2.29
CA TYR A 132 -9.15 -7.01 2.41
C TYR A 132 -8.84 -8.38 3.03
N ALA A 133 -9.88 -9.03 3.58
CA ALA A 133 -9.86 -10.44 3.98
C ALA A 133 -9.50 -11.41 2.83
N PHE A 134 -9.40 -10.91 1.58
CA PHE A 134 -9.10 -11.68 0.36
C PHE A 134 -8.06 -10.97 -0.53
N THR A 135 -7.01 -10.42 0.09
CA THR A 135 -5.97 -9.64 -0.62
C THR A 135 -5.29 -10.48 -1.73
N GLY A 136 -5.10 -11.78 -1.51
CA GLY A 136 -4.46 -12.69 -2.48
C GLY A 136 -5.35 -13.06 -3.67
N GLU A 137 -6.63 -13.36 -3.42
CA GLU A 137 -7.63 -13.68 -4.45
C GLU A 137 -7.83 -12.49 -5.39
N ARG A 138 -7.93 -11.30 -4.80
CA ARG A 138 -8.05 -10.03 -5.53
C ARG A 138 -6.84 -9.80 -6.44
N ALA A 139 -5.63 -9.87 -5.88
CA ALA A 139 -4.41 -9.68 -6.65
C ALA A 139 -4.34 -10.68 -7.82
N SER A 140 -4.75 -11.93 -7.57
CA SER A 140 -4.80 -12.99 -8.60
C SER A 140 -5.72 -12.63 -9.77
N CYS A 141 -6.92 -12.08 -9.50
CA CYS A 141 -7.84 -11.62 -10.54
C CYS A 141 -7.24 -10.50 -11.40
N TYR A 142 -6.64 -9.47 -10.78
CA TYR A 142 -6.02 -8.36 -11.50
C TYR A 142 -4.79 -8.79 -12.30
N SER A 143 -3.94 -9.65 -11.72
CA SER A 143 -2.78 -10.20 -12.43
C SER A 143 -3.18 -11.05 -13.63
N ALA A 144 -4.25 -11.83 -13.53
CA ALA A 144 -4.79 -12.60 -14.64
C ALA A 144 -5.31 -11.71 -15.77
N ASP A 145 -6.02 -10.65 -15.43
CA ASP A 145 -6.50 -9.67 -16.41
C ASP A 145 -5.33 -8.95 -17.11
N LEU A 146 -4.31 -8.50 -16.36
CA LEU A 146 -3.11 -7.88 -16.92
C LEU A 146 -2.34 -8.82 -17.85
N LEU A 147 -2.21 -10.10 -17.48
CA LEU A 147 -1.57 -11.10 -18.33
C LEU A 147 -2.38 -11.34 -19.62
N LEU A 148 -3.70 -11.39 -19.53
CA LEU A 148 -4.60 -11.49 -20.70
C LEU A 148 -4.48 -10.27 -21.63
N ARG A 149 -4.38 -9.07 -21.07
CA ARG A 149 -4.14 -7.84 -21.85
C ARG A 149 -2.82 -7.91 -22.59
N GLN A 150 -1.75 -8.33 -21.90
CA GLN A 150 -0.43 -8.51 -22.52
C GLN A 150 -0.47 -9.54 -23.65
N TYR A 151 -1.11 -10.69 -23.41
CA TYR A 151 -1.30 -11.74 -24.40
C TYR A 151 -2.01 -11.24 -25.66
N LYS A 152 -3.16 -10.55 -25.50
CA LYS A 152 -3.91 -9.99 -26.63
C LYS A 152 -3.04 -9.04 -27.46
N ARG A 153 -2.35 -8.11 -26.79
CA ARG A 153 -1.47 -7.14 -27.45
C ARG A 153 -0.35 -7.80 -28.25
N ILE A 154 0.37 -8.75 -27.66
CA ILE A 154 1.50 -9.42 -28.33
C ILE A 154 1.01 -10.31 -29.47
N ARG A 155 -0.11 -11.02 -29.28
CA ARG A 155 -0.72 -11.85 -30.32
C ARG A 155 -1.17 -11.01 -31.52
N ASP A 156 -1.76 -9.84 -31.28
CA ASP A 156 -2.24 -8.97 -32.36
C ASP A 156 -1.07 -8.32 -33.13
N LEU A 157 0.05 -8.05 -32.45
CA LEU A 157 1.31 -7.58 -33.06
C LEU A 157 2.01 -8.66 -33.89
N ARG A 158 2.17 -9.88 -33.35
CA ARG A 158 2.97 -10.96 -33.99
C ARG A 158 2.15 -11.88 -34.89
N LYS A 159 0.82 -11.89 -34.77
CA LYS A 159 -0.12 -12.68 -35.56
C LYS A 159 0.31 -14.16 -35.68
N LYS A 160 0.84 -14.56 -36.83
CA LYS A 160 1.21 -15.95 -37.15
C LYS A 160 2.54 -16.38 -36.52
N GLU A 161 3.40 -15.45 -36.12
CA GLU A 161 4.71 -15.73 -35.50
C GLU A 161 4.66 -15.73 -33.96
N PHE A 162 3.45 -15.72 -33.39
CA PHE A 162 3.26 -15.67 -31.95
C PHE A 162 3.75 -16.95 -31.25
N SER A 163 4.54 -16.78 -30.19
CA SER A 163 4.88 -17.84 -29.25
C SER A 163 4.58 -17.41 -27.81
N TYR A 164 4.19 -18.36 -26.96
CA TYR A 164 4.04 -18.10 -25.52
C TYR A 164 5.36 -17.70 -24.83
N LYS A 165 6.51 -18.00 -25.45
CA LYS A 165 7.83 -17.54 -24.98
C LYS A 165 8.01 -16.02 -25.10
N ASP A 166 7.18 -15.37 -25.91
CA ASP A 166 7.25 -13.93 -26.13
C ASP A 166 6.52 -13.13 -25.04
N ILE A 167 5.75 -13.81 -24.18
CA ILE A 167 5.01 -13.18 -23.09
C ILE A 167 5.98 -12.96 -21.92
N ALA A 168 6.13 -11.71 -21.52
CA ALA A 168 6.95 -11.31 -20.40
C ALA A 168 6.19 -11.54 -19.07
N PRO A 169 6.91 -11.74 -17.95
CA PRO A 169 6.28 -11.85 -16.64
C PRO A 169 5.49 -10.57 -16.27
N VAL A 170 4.51 -10.75 -15.40
CA VAL A 170 3.68 -9.70 -14.83
C VAL A 170 3.90 -9.68 -13.32
N TYR A 171 4.14 -8.50 -12.77
CA TYR A 171 4.29 -8.26 -11.34
C TYR A 171 3.11 -7.45 -10.82
N THR A 172 2.45 -7.92 -9.78
CA THR A 172 1.47 -7.15 -9.02
C THR A 172 2.10 -6.79 -7.68
N ILE A 173 2.42 -5.51 -7.49
CA ILE A 173 3.06 -4.96 -6.32
C ILE A 173 2.01 -4.19 -5.54
N VAL A 174 1.77 -4.58 -4.28
CA VAL A 174 0.72 -4.02 -3.45
C VAL A 174 1.34 -3.48 -2.17
N PHE A 175 1.26 -2.16 -1.97
CA PHE A 175 1.55 -1.51 -0.70
C PHE A 175 0.29 -1.53 0.17
N LEU A 176 0.41 -2.06 1.38
CA LEU A 176 -0.67 -2.12 2.35
C LEU A 176 -0.42 -1.02 3.40
N GLU A 177 -1.29 -0.01 3.46
CA GLU A 177 -1.21 1.00 4.53
C GLU A 177 -1.57 0.36 5.87
N ASN A 178 -2.59 -0.50 5.90
CA ASN A 178 -2.92 -1.35 7.04
C ASN A 178 -2.96 -2.81 6.61
N SER A 179 -2.09 -3.62 7.20
CA SER A 179 -1.92 -5.03 6.85
C SER A 179 -2.88 -5.96 7.59
N PRO A 180 -3.38 -7.02 6.92
CA PRO A 180 -4.13 -8.09 7.57
C PRO A 180 -3.33 -8.81 8.65
N SER A 181 -4.03 -9.47 9.58
CA SER A 181 -3.43 -10.21 10.71
C SER A 181 -2.37 -11.23 10.29
N ALA A 182 -2.53 -11.89 9.14
CA ALA A 182 -1.57 -12.87 8.61
C ALA A 182 -0.17 -12.28 8.40
N PHE A 183 -0.06 -11.00 8.02
CA PHE A 183 1.24 -10.34 7.85
C PHE A 183 1.87 -9.98 9.20
N LYS A 184 1.04 -9.74 10.23
CA LYS A 184 1.49 -9.39 11.59
C LYS A 184 2.18 -10.54 12.33
N GLU A 185 2.09 -11.77 11.81
CA GLU A 185 2.89 -12.90 12.27
C GLU A 185 4.38 -12.74 11.90
N TYR A 186 4.67 -12.03 10.82
CA TYR A 186 6.02 -11.83 10.28
C TYR A 186 6.53 -10.41 10.54
N LYS A 187 6.66 -10.05 11.82
CA LYS A 187 6.97 -8.67 12.22
C LYS A 187 8.27 -8.11 11.65
N ASP A 188 9.27 -8.95 11.39
CA ASP A 188 10.58 -8.50 10.88
C ASP A 188 10.67 -8.49 9.34
N VAL A 189 9.60 -8.88 8.63
CA VAL A 189 9.57 -8.99 7.17
C VAL A 189 8.53 -8.04 6.59
N PHE A 190 8.98 -7.15 5.71
CA PHE A 190 8.15 -6.11 5.09
C PHE A 190 8.07 -6.23 3.56
N VAL A 191 8.66 -7.27 2.97
CA VAL A 191 8.53 -7.58 1.54
C VAL A 191 8.21 -9.06 1.37
N HIS A 192 6.99 -9.37 0.99
CA HIS A 192 6.54 -10.74 0.77
C HIS A 192 6.41 -11.01 -0.73
N LYS A 193 7.34 -11.79 -1.28
CA LYS A 193 7.34 -12.19 -2.70
C LYS A 193 6.69 -13.57 -2.83
N PHE A 194 5.59 -13.64 -3.57
CA PHE A 194 4.89 -14.88 -3.87
C PHE A 194 5.16 -15.28 -5.31
N SER A 195 5.61 -16.52 -5.47
CA SER A 195 5.83 -17.17 -6.76
C SER A 195 5.31 -18.60 -6.68
N THR A 196 4.80 -19.12 -7.79
CA THR A 196 4.21 -20.46 -7.83
C THR A 196 5.31 -21.52 -7.93
N VAL A 197 5.27 -22.49 -7.02
CA VAL A 197 6.12 -23.69 -7.02
C VAL A 197 5.19 -24.90 -6.87
N SER A 198 5.49 -26.02 -7.54
CA SER A 198 4.69 -27.22 -7.33
C SER A 198 4.88 -27.78 -5.92
N ASP A 199 3.90 -28.55 -5.47
CA ASP A 199 3.97 -29.41 -4.27
C ASP A 199 5.19 -30.33 -4.26
N THR A 200 5.61 -30.79 -5.43
CA THR A 200 6.78 -31.63 -5.68
C THR A 200 8.10 -30.85 -5.79
N GLY A 201 8.08 -29.52 -5.74
CA GLY A 201 9.26 -28.66 -5.89
C GLY A 201 9.68 -28.38 -7.34
N LEU A 202 8.90 -28.83 -8.33
CA LEU A 202 9.08 -28.49 -9.74
C LEU A 202 8.87 -26.99 -9.95
N LYS A 203 9.90 -26.35 -10.51
CA LYS A 203 9.84 -24.93 -10.89
C LYS A 203 9.48 -24.82 -12.36
N MET A 204 8.30 -24.28 -12.63
CA MET A 204 7.88 -23.89 -13.98
C MET A 204 7.89 -22.37 -14.09
N ASN A 205 8.13 -21.84 -15.28
CA ASN A 205 8.11 -20.41 -15.53
C ASN A 205 6.67 -19.90 -15.59
N MET A 206 6.05 -19.71 -14.42
CA MET A 206 4.76 -19.06 -14.27
C MET A 206 4.96 -17.55 -14.35
N LEU A 207 4.17 -16.88 -15.17
CA LEU A 207 4.38 -15.47 -15.50
C LEU A 207 3.85 -14.51 -14.44
N GLN A 208 2.96 -14.97 -13.54
CA GLN A 208 2.35 -14.15 -12.50
C GLN A 208 3.22 -14.13 -11.25
N ASN A 209 3.56 -12.93 -10.79
CA ASN A 209 4.34 -12.70 -9.59
C ASN A 209 3.64 -11.66 -8.71
N PHE A 210 3.60 -11.91 -7.40
CA PHE A 210 2.94 -10.99 -6.45
C PHE A 210 3.92 -10.53 -5.39
N ILE A 211 3.88 -9.24 -5.05
CA ILE A 211 4.71 -8.66 -4.01
C ILE A 211 3.81 -7.84 -3.09
N PHE A 212 3.70 -8.25 -1.82
CA PHE A 212 2.95 -7.52 -0.80
C PHE A 212 3.91 -6.84 0.16
N ILE A 213 3.67 -5.56 0.44
CA ILE A 213 4.54 -4.70 1.23
C ILE A 213 3.70 -4.06 2.35
N PRO A 214 3.69 -4.63 3.57
CA PRO A 214 3.01 -4.04 4.72
C PRO A 214 3.78 -2.82 5.25
N VAL A 215 3.28 -1.62 4.95
CA VAL A 215 3.93 -0.36 5.33
C VAL A 215 3.72 -0.05 6.81
N ASP A 216 2.57 -0.41 7.39
CA ASP A 216 2.31 -0.33 8.84
C ASP A 216 3.36 -1.07 9.66
N ILE A 217 3.63 -2.34 9.34
CA ILE A 217 4.61 -3.17 10.05
C ILE A 217 6.01 -2.56 9.94
N PHE A 218 6.35 -2.03 8.76
CA PHE A 218 7.62 -1.33 8.58
C PHE A 218 7.70 -0.07 9.47
N LEU A 219 6.66 0.76 9.51
CA LEU A 219 6.64 1.99 10.30
C LEU A 219 6.76 1.69 11.80
N GLU A 220 6.11 0.65 12.31
CA GLU A 220 6.27 0.21 13.70
C GLU A 220 7.75 -0.12 14.03
N ASN A 221 8.44 -0.78 13.09
CA ASN A 221 9.85 -1.15 13.24
C ASN A 221 10.83 0.00 12.97
N LEU A 222 10.42 1.01 12.20
CA LEU A 222 11.26 2.16 11.85
C LEU A 222 11.75 2.89 13.11
N HIS A 223 10.90 2.98 14.13
CA HIS A 223 11.25 3.58 15.43
C HIS A 223 12.40 2.85 16.14
N ASN A 224 12.48 1.52 15.98
CA ASN A 224 13.46 0.68 16.67
C ASN A 224 14.74 0.50 15.84
N ASN A 225 14.61 0.28 14.53
CA ASN A 225 15.70 -0.14 13.66
C ASN A 225 16.33 1.00 12.86
N GLY A 226 15.60 2.09 12.62
CA GLY A 226 16.01 3.17 11.72
C GLY A 226 16.10 2.74 10.25
N ILE A 227 16.58 3.66 9.40
CA ILE A 227 16.79 3.44 7.96
C ILE A 227 18.13 2.74 7.76
N ARG A 228 18.15 1.51 7.23
CA ARG A 228 19.37 0.71 7.02
C ARG A 228 19.59 0.32 5.56
N SER A 229 18.53 0.22 4.77
CA SER A 229 18.56 -0.18 3.37
C SER A 229 17.89 0.84 2.46
N ASP A 230 18.16 0.77 1.16
CA ASP A 230 17.46 1.59 0.15
C ASP A 230 15.96 1.30 0.15
N MET A 231 15.55 0.06 0.44
CA MET A 231 14.13 -0.29 0.60
C MET A 231 13.53 0.42 1.82
N ASP A 232 14.24 0.47 2.95
CA ASP A 232 13.78 1.20 4.14
C ASP A 232 13.66 2.70 3.85
N ALA A 233 14.58 3.25 3.04
CA ALA A 233 14.55 4.65 2.63
C ALA A 233 13.30 4.94 1.79
N TRP A 234 12.98 4.07 0.82
CA TRP A 234 11.75 4.14 0.04
C TRP A 234 10.49 3.98 0.89
N LEU A 235 10.44 3.02 1.81
CA LEU A 235 9.27 2.83 2.67
C LEU A 235 9.09 4.00 3.66
N THR A 236 10.19 4.59 4.13
CA THR A 236 10.16 5.82 4.93
C THR A 236 9.61 6.98 4.11
N PHE A 237 10.07 7.15 2.87
CA PHE A 237 9.54 8.18 1.97
C PHE A 237 8.05 7.99 1.69
N LEU A 238 7.61 6.74 1.51
CA LEU A 238 6.25 6.42 1.12
C LEU A 238 5.25 6.58 2.28
N GLY A 239 5.59 6.01 3.45
CA GLY A 239 4.66 5.88 4.56
C GLY A 239 4.84 6.86 5.71
N CYS A 240 6.02 7.46 5.90
CA CYS A 240 6.31 8.26 7.10
C CYS A 240 5.96 9.74 6.91
N ASP A 241 5.14 10.27 7.82
CA ASP A 241 4.76 11.68 7.87
C ASP A 241 5.45 12.46 9.01
N GLU A 242 6.33 11.82 9.78
CA GLU A 242 7.03 12.46 10.89
C GLU A 242 8.26 13.26 10.43
N PRO A 243 8.33 14.57 10.69
CA PRO A 243 9.45 15.44 10.26
C PRO A 243 10.83 14.95 10.69
N LYS A 244 10.92 14.28 11.84
CA LYS A 244 12.17 13.77 12.41
C LYS A 244 12.79 12.69 11.52
N TYR A 245 11.99 11.72 11.07
CA TYR A 245 12.48 10.63 10.20
C TYR A 245 12.70 11.12 8.78
N ILE A 246 11.85 12.03 8.29
CA ILE A 246 12.06 12.67 6.99
C ILE A 246 13.37 13.45 6.96
N SER A 247 13.68 14.22 8.02
CA SER A 247 14.96 14.93 8.13
C SER A 247 16.16 13.96 8.09
N LYS A 248 16.06 12.84 8.83
CA LYS A 248 17.10 11.80 8.82
C LYS A 248 17.25 11.16 7.44
N LEU A 249 16.14 10.85 6.77
CA LEU A 249 16.12 10.32 5.41
C LEU A 249 16.86 11.25 4.44
N LEU A 250 16.56 12.55 4.50
CA LEU A 250 17.19 13.58 3.65
C LEU A 250 18.70 13.73 3.89
N GLU A 251 19.17 13.50 5.12
CA GLU A 251 20.60 13.50 5.44
C GLU A 251 21.31 12.22 4.94
N THR A 252 20.66 11.06 5.05
CA THR A 252 21.25 9.78 4.65
C THR A 252 21.17 9.49 3.15
N HIS A 253 20.10 9.92 2.48
CA HIS A 253 19.81 9.63 1.08
C HIS A 253 19.41 10.93 0.35
N PRO A 254 20.38 11.63 -0.27
CA PRO A 254 20.13 12.93 -0.88
C PRO A 254 19.22 12.87 -2.11
N ASP A 255 19.04 11.71 -2.74
CA ASP A 255 18.19 11.53 -3.92
C ASP A 255 16.73 11.91 -3.64
N PHE A 256 16.24 11.62 -2.43
CA PHE A 256 14.88 11.97 -1.99
C PHE A 256 14.69 13.48 -1.78
N LYS A 257 15.78 14.26 -1.65
CA LYS A 257 15.68 15.72 -1.50
C LYS A 257 15.05 16.37 -2.71
N SER A 258 15.32 15.84 -3.91
CA SER A 258 14.69 16.33 -5.15
C SER A 258 13.18 16.07 -5.15
N MET A 259 12.74 14.91 -4.67
CA MET A 259 11.33 14.54 -4.63
C MET A 259 10.55 15.39 -3.61
N TYR A 260 11.11 15.56 -2.40
CA TYR A 260 10.52 16.48 -1.42
C TYR A 260 10.56 17.94 -1.87
N HIS A 261 11.58 18.34 -2.62
CA HIS A 261 11.62 19.69 -3.19
C HIS A 261 10.45 19.93 -4.14
N ASP A 262 10.18 19.00 -5.05
CA ASP A 262 9.05 19.12 -5.98
C ASP A 262 7.70 19.10 -5.25
N LEU A 263 7.58 18.25 -4.23
CA LEU A 263 6.41 18.20 -3.35
C LEU A 263 6.14 19.56 -2.69
N TYR A 264 7.12 20.14 -2.01
CA TYR A 264 6.96 21.44 -1.37
C TYR A 264 6.84 22.58 -2.40
N GLY A 265 7.29 22.36 -3.63
CA GLY A 265 7.00 23.23 -4.77
C GLY A 265 5.50 23.27 -5.10
N ILE A 266 4.80 22.15 -4.99
CA ILE A 266 3.33 22.09 -5.15
C ILE A 266 2.64 22.81 -3.99
N CYS A 267 3.13 22.65 -2.75
CA CYS A 267 2.61 23.38 -1.59
C CYS A 267 2.72 24.92 -1.73
N ARG A 268 3.58 25.42 -2.62
CA ARG A 268 3.64 26.86 -2.93
C ARG A 268 2.39 27.36 -3.65
N ASN A 269 1.76 26.50 -4.45
CA ASN A 269 0.51 26.80 -5.13
C ASN A 269 -0.65 26.28 -4.26
N THR A 270 -1.13 27.15 -3.37
CA THR A 270 -2.19 26.86 -2.40
C THR A 270 -3.47 26.36 -3.08
N GLU A 271 -3.85 26.92 -4.22
CA GLU A 271 -5.02 26.48 -5.01
C GLU A 271 -4.87 25.06 -5.54
N ARG A 272 -3.71 24.75 -6.16
CA ARG A 272 -3.42 23.41 -6.69
C ARG A 272 -3.37 22.37 -5.59
N MET A 273 -2.68 22.67 -4.48
CA MET A 273 -2.60 21.79 -3.31
C MET A 273 -4.01 21.56 -2.75
N MET A 274 -4.78 22.63 -2.51
CA MET A 274 -6.14 22.49 -1.98
C MET A 274 -7.04 21.64 -2.89
N THR A 275 -6.92 21.78 -4.20
CA THR A 275 -7.68 20.97 -5.16
C THR A 275 -7.32 19.50 -5.06
N MET A 276 -6.03 19.17 -4.98
CA MET A 276 -5.53 17.79 -4.83
C MET A 276 -5.93 17.18 -3.48
N PHE A 277 -5.74 17.92 -2.39
CA PHE A 277 -6.11 17.52 -1.04
C PHE A 277 -7.63 17.30 -0.91
N PHE A 278 -8.43 18.18 -1.50
CA PHE A 278 -9.89 18.11 -1.45
C PHE A 278 -10.47 16.91 -2.19
N SER A 279 -10.03 16.66 -3.41
CA SER A 279 -10.64 15.67 -4.29
C SER A 279 -10.44 14.24 -3.83
N GLU A 280 -9.36 13.99 -3.08
CA GLU A 280 -8.93 12.65 -2.73
C GLU A 280 -8.91 12.41 -1.24
N GLU A 281 -8.29 13.25 -0.39
CA GLU A 281 -8.29 12.96 1.05
C GLU A 281 -9.71 12.94 1.59
N LEU A 282 -10.55 13.94 1.30
CA LEU A 282 -11.94 13.97 1.77
C LEU A 282 -12.81 12.89 1.12
N LYS A 283 -12.48 12.43 -0.09
CA LYS A 283 -13.20 11.32 -0.76
C LYS A 283 -12.78 9.95 -0.21
N ILE A 284 -11.53 9.81 0.24
CA ILE A 284 -10.95 8.62 0.87
C ILE A 284 -11.29 8.57 2.38
N LEU A 285 -11.54 9.72 3.01
CA LEU A 285 -12.02 9.90 4.38
C LEU A 285 -13.56 10.01 4.46
N ASP A 286 -14.30 9.30 3.61
CA ASP A 286 -15.65 8.91 4.02
C ASP A 286 -15.52 7.84 5.13
N ASP A 287 -15.01 8.31 6.27
CA ASP A 287 -14.53 7.60 7.45
C ASP A 287 -15.63 6.72 8.03
N ASN A 288 -16.89 7.08 7.80
CA ASN A 288 -18.04 6.33 8.24
C ASN A 288 -18.15 4.97 7.53
N THR A 289 -17.82 4.90 6.23
CA THR A 289 -17.90 3.63 5.48
C THR A 289 -16.75 2.71 5.87
N VAL A 290 -15.55 3.26 5.97
CA VAL A 290 -14.34 2.51 6.34
C VAL A 290 -14.42 2.02 7.78
N LYS A 291 -14.82 2.88 8.73
CA LYS A 291 -14.97 2.51 10.14
C LYS A 291 -16.11 1.50 10.35
N TYR A 292 -17.26 1.69 9.70
CA TYR A 292 -18.36 0.73 9.76
C TYR A 292 -17.94 -0.66 9.28
N MET A 293 -17.15 -0.73 8.19
CA MET A 293 -16.68 -2.02 7.68
C MET A 293 -15.56 -2.63 8.53
N ILE A 294 -14.68 -1.82 9.13
CA ILE A 294 -13.71 -2.30 10.13
C ILE A 294 -14.44 -2.88 11.34
N ASP A 295 -15.40 -2.15 11.88
CA ASP A 295 -16.18 -2.59 13.03
C ASP A 295 -16.94 -3.89 12.69
N GLN A 296 -17.52 -4.01 11.49
CA GLN A 296 -18.16 -5.23 11.01
C GLN A 296 -17.18 -6.41 10.85
N LEU A 297 -16.02 -6.19 10.24
CA LEU A 297 -15.01 -7.25 10.05
C LEU A 297 -14.39 -7.69 11.39
N GLU A 298 -14.16 -6.76 12.32
CA GLU A 298 -13.70 -7.09 13.67
C GLU A 298 -14.76 -7.86 14.47
N GLU A 299 -16.04 -7.50 14.31
CA GLU A 299 -17.17 -8.18 14.92
C GLU A 299 -17.34 -9.59 14.35
N GLU A 300 -17.28 -9.77 13.03
CA GLU A 300 -17.31 -11.08 12.37
C GLU A 300 -16.13 -11.97 12.79
N VAL A 301 -14.92 -11.43 12.87
CA VAL A 301 -13.73 -12.17 13.35
C VAL A 301 -13.91 -12.60 14.81
N LYS A 302 -14.47 -11.73 15.65
CA LYS A 302 -14.74 -12.05 17.05
C LYS A 302 -15.80 -13.14 17.19
N GLU A 303 -16.88 -13.06 16.41
CA GLU A 303 -17.90 -14.11 16.37
C GLU A 303 -17.34 -15.45 15.89
N GLN A 304 -16.52 -15.45 14.84
CA GLN A 304 -15.91 -16.68 14.33
C GLN A 304 -14.96 -17.31 15.36
N LYS A 305 -14.17 -16.50 16.09
CA LYS A 305 -13.35 -16.99 17.20
C LYS A 305 -14.17 -17.59 18.34
N ALA A 306 -15.31 -16.98 18.69
CA ALA A 306 -16.21 -17.53 19.70
C ALA A 306 -16.79 -18.89 19.27
N LYS A 307 -17.27 -18.98 18.02
CA LYS A 307 -17.77 -20.24 17.42
C LYS A 307 -16.68 -21.31 17.35
N LEU A 308 -15.42 -20.94 17.11
CA LEU A 308 -14.28 -21.86 17.12
C LEU A 308 -14.04 -22.42 18.53
N SER A 309 -14.02 -21.54 19.53
CA SER A 309 -13.82 -21.95 20.93
C SER A 309 -14.93 -22.88 21.45
N GLU A 310 -16.18 -22.66 21.05
CA GLU A 310 -17.29 -23.56 21.38
C GLU A 310 -17.13 -24.94 20.73
N LYS A 311 -16.67 -24.97 19.48
CA LYS A 311 -16.37 -26.23 18.78
C LYS A 311 -15.23 -26.98 19.44
N ASP A 312 -14.16 -26.29 19.84
CA ASP A 312 -13.02 -26.90 20.54
C ASP A 312 -13.44 -27.50 21.90
N ALA A 313 -14.29 -26.80 22.66
CA ALA A 313 -14.85 -27.32 23.90
C ALA A 313 -15.73 -28.56 23.66
N THR A 314 -16.51 -28.56 22.57
CA THR A 314 -17.36 -29.70 22.20
C THR A 314 -16.52 -30.91 21.77
N ILE A 315 -15.41 -30.68 21.05
CA ILE A 315 -14.45 -31.73 20.66
C ILE A 315 -13.80 -32.32 21.91
N ALA A 316 -13.32 -31.49 22.83
CA ALA A 316 -12.72 -31.96 24.08
C ALA A 316 -13.67 -32.84 24.92
N ASN A 317 -14.96 -32.47 24.97
CA ASN A 317 -15.97 -33.29 25.65
C ASN A 317 -16.19 -34.63 24.95
N LYS A 318 -16.28 -34.65 23.62
CA LYS A 318 -16.41 -35.88 22.85
C LYS A 318 -15.17 -36.78 22.98
N ASP A 319 -13.97 -36.21 23.03
CA ASP A 319 -12.74 -36.97 23.24
C ASP A 319 -12.69 -37.62 24.63
N SER A 320 -13.19 -36.92 25.67
CA SER A 320 -13.34 -37.48 27.01
C SER A 320 -14.34 -38.64 27.05
N GLU A 321 -15.48 -38.49 26.38
CA GLU A 321 -16.50 -39.53 26.29
C GLU A 321 -16.00 -40.76 25.50
N ILE A 322 -15.27 -40.55 24.40
CA ILE A 322 -14.60 -41.61 23.65
C ILE A 322 -13.54 -42.31 24.52
N ALA A 323 -12.76 -41.58 25.33
CA ALA A 323 -11.78 -42.17 26.22
C ALA A 323 -12.44 -43.05 27.30
N GLN A 324 -13.57 -42.62 27.86
CA GLN A 324 -14.35 -43.40 28.82
C GLN A 324 -14.92 -44.67 28.17
N LEU A 325 -15.55 -44.55 27.01
CA LEU A 325 -16.08 -45.70 26.26
C LEU A 325 -14.99 -46.70 25.86
N ARG A 326 -13.80 -46.23 25.49
CA ARG A 326 -12.64 -47.10 25.22
C ARG A 326 -12.15 -47.82 26.47
N ALA A 327 -12.10 -47.14 27.61
CA ALA A 327 -11.72 -47.75 28.88
C ALA A 327 -12.73 -48.82 29.33
N GLU A 328 -14.02 -48.60 29.09
CA GLU A 328 -15.05 -49.60 29.33
C GLU A 328 -14.94 -50.79 28.38
N LEU A 329 -14.72 -50.56 27.08
CA LEU A 329 -14.50 -51.63 26.10
C LEU A 329 -13.30 -52.51 26.43
N GLU A 330 -12.19 -51.94 26.90
CA GLU A 330 -11.02 -52.69 27.38
C GLU A 330 -11.35 -53.53 28.61
N LYS A 331 -12.14 -53.00 29.56
CA LYS A 331 -12.61 -53.78 30.72
C LYS A 331 -13.52 -54.94 30.31
N TYR A 332 -14.36 -54.77 29.28
CA TYR A 332 -15.20 -55.84 28.76
C TYR A 332 -14.40 -56.91 27.99
N LYS A 333 -13.39 -56.51 27.21
CA LYS A 333 -12.50 -57.46 26.52
C LYS A 333 -11.71 -58.31 27.51
N ASN A 334 -11.15 -57.71 28.56
CA ASN A 334 -10.39 -58.41 29.59
C ASN A 334 -11.26 -59.30 30.51
N ARG A 335 -12.59 -59.19 30.45
CA ARG A 335 -13.52 -60.10 31.16
C ARG A 335 -13.96 -61.30 30.33
N ASN A 336 -13.78 -61.25 29.01
CA ASN A 336 -14.18 -62.30 28.07
C ASN A 336 -12.97 -63.05 27.47
N THR A 337 -11.79 -62.88 28.06
CA THR A 337 -10.60 -63.74 27.88
C THR A 337 -10.36 -64.46 29.19
#